data_AF-A0A5J6PCG7-F1
#
_entry.id   AF-A0A5J6PCG7-F1
#
_cell.length_a   1.000
_cell.length_b   1.000
_cell.length_c   1.000
_cell.angle_alpha   90.00
_cell.angle_beta   90.00
_cell.angle_gamma   90.00
#
_symmetry.space_group_name_H-M   'P 1'
#
loop_
_entity.id
_entity.type
_entity.pdbx_description
1 polymer ?
#
loop_
_entity_poly.entity_id
_entity_poly.type
_entity_poly.pdbx_seq_one_letter_code
_entity_poly.pdbx_strand_id
1 'polypeptide(L)'
;MSHEIKTQIKTWLMNKNNAVTSVEDNQDILATGVLDSLQFVNFLMLIEKLVGHRIEQEFIVPENFKTIDTIINQFFSPAMSESFDE
;
A
#
# COMPACT_ATOMS: atom_id res chain seq x y z
N MET A 1 -9.14 -4.84 -11.69
CA MET A 1 -9.20 -3.99 -10.47
C MET A 1 -7.82 -3.60 -9.97
N SER A 2 -6.88 -4.54 -9.78
CA SER A 2 -5.57 -4.25 -9.17
C SER A 2 -4.73 -3.20 -9.90
N HIS A 3 -4.81 -3.10 -11.23
CA HIS A 3 -4.08 -2.08 -12.00
C HIS A 3 -4.54 -0.64 -11.68
N GLU A 4 -5.84 -0.43 -11.48
CA GLU A 4 -6.39 0.90 -11.14
C GLU A 4 -5.90 1.35 -9.75
N ILE A 5 -5.90 0.40 -8.80
CA ILE A 5 -5.44 0.65 -7.42
C ILE A 5 -3.95 0.98 -7.41
N LYS A 6 -3.14 0.24 -8.19
CA LYS A 6 -1.72 0.55 -8.38
C LYS A 6 -1.52 1.98 -8.89
N THR A 7 -2.27 2.40 -9.90
CA THR A 7 -2.18 3.76 -10.45
C THR A 7 -2.55 4.82 -9.41
N GLN A 8 -3.59 4.59 -8.61
CA GLN A 8 -3.98 5.52 -7.53
C GLN A 8 -2.89 5.63 -6.45
N ILE A 9 -2.32 4.50 -6.02
CA ILE A 9 -1.22 4.47 -5.05
C ILE A 9 -0.01 5.23 -5.60
N LYS A 10 0.43 4.94 -6.83
CA LYS A 10 1.55 5.63 -7.48
C LYS A 10 1.34 7.13 -7.57
N THR A 11 0.16 7.53 -8.05
CA THR A 11 -0.21 8.94 -8.18
C THR A 11 -0.18 9.64 -6.82
N TRP A 12 -0.66 8.99 -5.76
CA TRP A 12 -0.60 9.55 -4.42
C TRP A 12 0.83 9.71 -3.92
N LEU A 13 1.69 8.70 -4.10
CA LEU A 13 3.09 8.75 -3.70
C LEU A 13 3.86 9.86 -4.43
N MET A 14 3.67 10.00 -5.75
CA MET A 14 4.26 11.07 -6.56
C MET A 14 3.76 12.46 -6.14
N ASN A 15 2.46 12.61 -5.89
CA ASN A 15 1.90 13.89 -5.42
C ASN A 15 2.43 14.31 -4.04
N LYS A 16 2.78 13.34 -3.19
CA LYS A 16 3.35 13.60 -1.87
C LYS A 16 4.85 13.87 -1.90
N ASN A 17 5.54 13.43 -2.94
CA ASN A 17 6.97 13.64 -3.11
C ASN A 17 7.28 14.21 -4.49
N ASN A 18 7.39 15.54 -4.59
CA ASN A 18 7.70 16.24 -5.85
C ASN A 18 9.06 15.84 -6.47
N ALA A 19 9.95 15.20 -5.70
CA ALA A 19 11.23 14.71 -6.21
C ALA A 19 11.13 13.32 -6.89
N VAL A 20 10.00 12.63 -6.73
CA VAL A 20 9.77 11.28 -7.26
C VAL A 20 8.96 11.38 -8.54
N THR A 21 9.60 11.09 -9.66
CA THR A 21 8.99 11.14 -11.00
C THR A 21 8.44 9.79 -11.47
N SER A 22 8.94 8.68 -10.93
CA SER A 22 8.44 7.33 -11.17
C SER A 22 8.57 6.48 -9.90
N VAL A 23 7.64 5.55 -9.72
CA VAL A 23 7.70 4.51 -8.66
C VAL A 23 7.41 3.17 -9.33
N GLU A 24 8.37 2.25 -9.24
CA GLU A 24 8.21 0.89 -9.74
C GLU A 24 7.38 0.04 -8.76
N ASP A 25 6.71 -0.99 -9.27
CA ASP A 25 5.78 -1.80 -8.45
C ASP A 25 6.53 -2.59 -7.35
N ASN A 26 7.74 -3.04 -7.67
CA ASN A 26 8.63 -3.83 -6.81
C ASN A 26 9.67 -2.98 -6.07
N GLN A 27 9.62 -1.66 -6.20
CA GLN A 27 10.55 -0.77 -5.52
C GLN A 27 10.20 -0.67 -4.03
N ASP A 28 11.23 -0.70 -3.19
CA ASP A 28 11.09 -0.46 -1.77
C ASP A 28 10.83 1.04 -1.50
N ILE A 29 9.56 1.41 -1.31
CA ILE A 29 9.15 2.80 -1.13
C ILE A 29 9.53 3.36 0.25
N LEU A 30 9.76 2.49 1.22
CA LEU A 30 10.20 2.88 2.56
C LEU A 30 11.71 3.13 2.58
N ALA A 31 12.49 2.18 2.05
CA ALA A 31 13.96 2.30 2.01
C ALA A 31 14.44 3.41 1.08
N THR A 32 13.70 3.67 0.00
CA THR A 32 14.03 4.78 -0.93
C THR A 32 13.57 6.15 -0.41
N GLY A 33 12.86 6.20 0.73
CA GLY A 33 12.35 7.46 1.30
C GLY A 33 11.20 8.07 0.49
N VAL A 34 10.55 7.28 -0.37
CA VAL A 34 9.34 7.70 -1.08
C VAL A 34 8.18 7.86 -0.11
N LEU A 35 8.11 6.99 0.90
CA LEU A 35 7.14 7.04 1.99
C LEU A 35 7.86 7.15 3.34
N ASP A 36 7.66 8.28 4.02
CA ASP A 36 8.21 8.51 5.37
C ASP A 36 7.18 8.20 6.48
N SER A 37 7.64 8.09 7.73
CA SER A 37 6.84 7.72 8.91
C SER A 37 5.59 8.61 9.10
N LEU A 38 5.70 9.91 8.82
CA LEU A 38 4.55 10.83 8.91
C LEU A 38 3.54 10.62 7.76
N GLN A 39 4.05 10.29 6.57
CA GLN A 39 3.22 10.01 5.40
C GLN A 39 2.57 8.63 5.51
N PHE A 40 3.19 7.68 6.21
CA PHE A 40 2.66 6.34 6.44
C PHE A 40 1.26 6.35 7.05
N VAL A 41 1.01 7.19 8.06
CA VAL A 41 -0.34 7.31 8.66
C VAL A 41 -1.37 7.79 7.64
N ASN A 42 -1.00 8.75 6.78
CA ASN A 42 -1.87 9.23 5.72
C ASN A 42 -2.08 8.19 4.61
N PHE A 43 -1.05 7.39 4.35
CA PHE A 43 -1.09 6.31 3.39
C PHE A 43 -1.98 5.17 3.87
N LEU A 44 -1.92 4.81 5.15
CA LEU A 44 -2.80 3.82 5.76
C LEU A 44 -4.27 4.21 5.55
N MET A 45 -4.63 5.47 5.82
CA MET A 45 -6.00 5.98 5.58
C MET A 45 -6.43 5.89 4.11
N LEU A 46 -5.49 6.09 3.17
CA LEU A 46 -5.76 5.88 1.75
C LEU A 46 -6.06 4.42 1.45
N ILE A 47 -5.25 3.50 1.96
CA ILE A 47 -5.44 2.06 1.74
C ILE A 47 -6.77 1.61 2.34
N GLU A 48 -7.09 1.95 3.59
CA GLU A 48 -8.39 1.63 4.22
C GLU A 48 -9.57 2.13 3.38
N LYS A 49 -9.46 3.34 2.82
CA LYS A 49 -10.49 3.90 1.93
C LYS A 49 -10.63 3.13 0.62
N LEU A 50 -9.51 2.70 0.02
CA LEU A 50 -9.50 1.95 -1.24
C LEU A 50 -10.01 0.51 -1.05
N VAL A 51 -9.65 -0.12 0.08
CA VAL A 51 -10.08 -1.47 0.43
C VAL A 51 -11.55 -1.46 0.89
N GLY A 52 -12.00 -0.39 1.54
CA GLY A 52 -13.37 -0.22 2.02
C GLY A 52 -13.60 -0.77 3.44
N HIS A 53 -12.56 -1.24 4.12
CA HIS A 53 -12.60 -1.65 5.53
C HIS A 53 -11.34 -1.20 6.26
N ARG A 54 -11.37 -1.27 7.60
CA ARG A 54 -10.24 -0.93 8.47
C ARG A 54 -9.17 -2.02 8.41
N ILE A 55 -7.91 -1.62 8.31
CA ILE A 55 -6.80 -2.59 8.35
C ILE A 55 -6.55 -2.97 9.80
N GLU A 56 -6.43 -4.28 10.09
CA GLU A 56 -6.11 -4.73 11.45
C GLU A 56 -4.68 -4.37 11.84
N GLN A 57 -4.47 -4.08 13.12
CA GLN A 57 -3.20 -3.58 13.64
C GLN A 57 -2.02 -4.51 13.35
N GLU A 58 -2.25 -5.82 13.31
CA GLU A 58 -1.23 -6.82 12.98
C GLU A 58 -0.68 -6.69 11.55
N PHE A 59 -1.50 -6.20 10.62
CA PHE A 59 -1.06 -5.97 9.24
C PHE A 59 -0.36 -4.63 9.06
N ILE A 60 -0.43 -3.72 10.04
CA ILE A 60 0.22 -2.41 10.03
C ILE A 60 1.70 -2.55 10.41
N VAL A 61 2.45 -3.26 9.56
CA VAL A 61 3.90 -3.47 9.71
C VAL A 61 4.62 -3.01 8.44
N PRO A 62 5.81 -2.40 8.54
CA PRO A 62 6.56 -1.88 7.40
C PRO A 62 6.71 -2.88 6.24
N GLU A 63 6.87 -4.16 6.55
CA GLU A 63 7.01 -5.23 5.55
C GLU A 63 5.82 -5.32 4.59
N ASN A 64 4.60 -5.09 5.07
CA ASN A 64 3.37 -5.13 4.26
C ASN A 64 3.21 -3.90 3.36
N PHE A 65 3.97 -2.83 3.62
CA PHE A 65 3.92 -1.57 2.85
C PHE A 65 5.23 -1.28 2.13
N LYS A 66 6.13 -2.27 2.07
CA LYS A 66 7.47 -2.13 1.51
C LYS A 66 7.43 -1.84 0.01
N THR A 67 6.57 -2.53 -0.73
CA THR A 67 6.41 -2.35 -2.18
C THR A 67 4.93 -2.28 -2.57
N ILE A 68 4.63 -1.68 -3.73
CA ILE A 68 3.26 -1.61 -4.24
C ILE A 68 2.73 -3.02 -4.51
N ASP A 69 3.55 -3.91 -5.06
CA ASP A 69 3.15 -5.31 -5.25
C ASP A 69 2.78 -6.00 -3.94
N THR A 70 3.56 -5.79 -2.86
CA THR A 70 3.24 -6.34 -1.54
C THR A 70 1.89 -5.83 -1.04
N ILE A 71 1.63 -4.52 -1.16
CA ILE A 71 0.38 -3.90 -0.73
C ILE A 71 -0.80 -4.48 -1.50
N ILE A 72 -0.68 -4.61 -2.83
CA ILE A 72 -1.73 -5.20 -3.65
C ILE A 72 -1.98 -6.65 -3.28
N ASN A 73 -0.92 -7.44 -3.06
CA ASN A 73 -1.05 -8.84 -2.70
C ASN A 73 -1.64 -9.06 -1.30
N GLN A 74 -1.32 -8.19 -0.34
CA GLN A 74 -1.82 -8.29 1.04
C GLN A 74 -3.26 -7.77 1.19
N PHE A 75 -3.56 -6.60 0.61
CA PHE A 75 -4.81 -5.88 0.91
C PHE A 75 -5.84 -5.92 -0.22
N PHE A 76 -5.44 -6.29 -1.45
CA PHE A 76 -6.29 -6.22 -2.64
C PHE A 76 -6.30 -7.51 -3.46
N SER A 77 -5.68 -8.59 -2.95
CA SER A 77 -5.74 -9.89 -3.58
C SER A 77 -7.03 -10.60 -3.19
N PRO A 78 -7.78 -11.17 -4.15
CA PRO A 78 -9.01 -11.90 -3.87
C PRO A 78 -8.79 -13.24 -3.14
N ALA A 79 -7.54 -13.60 -2.79
CA ALA A 79 -7.17 -14.92 -2.29
C ALA A 79 -7.30 -15.11 -0.77
N MET A 80 -7.63 -14.08 0.02
CA MET A 80 -7.82 -14.19 1.48
C MET A 80 -9.29 -14.22 1.90
N SER A 81 -10.13 -14.99 1.17
CA SER A 81 -11.53 -15.23 1.55
C SER A 81 -11.84 -16.68 1.98
N GLU A 82 -10.85 -17.58 2.07
CA GLU A 82 -11.08 -18.96 2.50
C GLU A 82 -9.98 -19.45 3.45
N SER A 83 -10.22 -19.36 4.77
CA SER A 83 -9.95 -20.39 5.80
C SER A 83 -9.73 -19.78 7.20
N PHE A 84 -10.81 -19.65 7.97
CA PHE A 84 -10.78 -19.70 9.44
C PHE A 84 -11.98 -20.56 9.89
N ASP A 85 -11.83 -21.87 9.72
CA ASP A 85 -12.58 -22.89 10.45
C ASP A 85 -11.55 -23.63 11.30
N GLU A 86 -11.58 -23.43 12.63
CA GLU A 86 -11.42 -24.49 13.64
C GLU A 86 -12.02 -24.06 14.99
#